data_AF-A0A6I1VVB6-F1
#
_entry.id   AF-A0A6I1VVB6-F1
#
_cell.length_a   1.000
_cell.length_b   1.000
_cell.length_c   1.000
_cell.angle_alpha   90.00
_cell.angle_beta   90.00
_cell.angle_gamma   90.00
#
_symmetry.space_group_name_H-M   'P 1'
#
loop_
_entity.id
_entity.type
_entity.pdbx_description
1 polymer ?
#
loop_
_entity_poly.entity_id
_entity_poly.type
_entity_poly.pdbx_seq_one_letter_code
_entity_poly.pdbx_strand_id
1 'polypeptide(L)'
;TNDGEGTLLSRLRAVVGPDIPIVVSLDLHANVTDLMLEQADAMVAFRTYPHVDMAETGIKAAQLLDLRLRCGKLQHASLRLPFLIPVNGMCTLLEPARSLYQQLEHLESEGLTLS
;
A
#
# COMPACT_ATOMS: atom_id res chain seq x y z
N THR A 1 -7.38 3.70 19.82
CA THR A 1 -6.87 2.61 18.98
C THR A 1 -5.36 2.70 18.93
N ASN A 2 -4.62 1.59 18.91
CA ASN A 2 -3.16 1.59 18.70
C ASN A 2 -2.84 1.65 17.19
N ASP A 3 -3.32 2.69 16.53
CA ASP A 3 -3.14 2.93 15.10
C ASP A 3 -2.47 4.30 14.92
N GLY A 4 -1.13 4.27 14.84
CA GLY A 4 -0.34 5.49 14.74
C GLY A 4 -0.51 6.16 13.38
N GLU A 5 -0.42 5.36 12.32
CA GLU A 5 -0.49 5.76 10.92
C GLU A 5 -1.88 6.30 10.57
N GLY A 6 -2.96 5.61 10.95
CA GLY A 6 -4.32 6.09 10.77
C GLY A 6 -4.59 7.37 11.56
N THR A 7 -4.12 7.47 12.80
CA THR A 7 -4.24 8.72 13.58
C THR A 7 -3.49 9.88 12.92
N LEU A 8 -2.29 9.62 12.38
CA LEU A 8 -1.52 10.61 11.64
C LEU A 8 -2.26 11.06 10.38
N LEU A 9 -2.79 10.12 9.60
CA LEU A 9 -3.55 10.40 8.38
C LEU A 9 -4.81 11.22 8.67
N SER A 10 -5.58 10.89 9.73
CA SER A 10 -6.74 11.69 10.13
C SER A 10 -6.35 13.12 10.49
N ARG A 11 -5.22 13.31 11.19
CA ARG A 11 -4.73 14.65 11.56
C ARG A 11 -4.27 15.44 10.34
N LEU A 12 -3.57 14.79 9.41
CA LEU A 12 -3.19 15.41 8.14
C LEU A 12 -4.45 15.82 7.35
N ARG A 13 -5.43 14.92 7.23
CA ARG A 13 -6.69 15.18 6.55
C ARG A 13 -7.46 16.37 7.15
N ALA A 14 -7.47 16.48 8.47
CA ALA A 14 -8.10 17.62 9.17
C ALA A 14 -7.41 18.97 8.85
N VAL A 15 -6.12 18.96 8.52
CA VAL A 15 -5.37 20.17 8.17
C VAL A 15 -5.51 20.51 6.68
N VAL A 16 -5.38 19.52 5.79
CA VAL A 16 -5.34 19.77 4.33
C VAL A 16 -6.71 19.76 3.67
N GLY A 17 -7.73 19.25 4.37
CA GLY A 17 -9.09 19.12 3.84
C GLY A 17 -9.29 17.88 2.95
N PRO A 18 -10.53 17.62 2.52
CA PRO A 18 -10.90 16.41 1.76
C PRO A 18 -10.37 16.39 0.32
N ASP A 19 -10.05 17.55 -0.25
CA ASP A 19 -9.75 17.66 -1.69
C ASP A 19 -8.26 17.47 -2.03
N ILE A 20 -7.35 17.72 -1.06
CA ILE A 20 -5.91 17.57 -1.27
C ILE A 20 -5.54 16.08 -1.22
N PRO A 21 -4.96 15.50 -2.29
CA PRO A 21 -4.62 14.08 -2.29
C PRO A 21 -3.59 13.70 -1.22
N ILE A 22 -3.80 12.57 -0.56
CA ILE A 22 -2.83 11.94 0.35
C ILE A 22 -2.53 10.53 -0.17
N VAL A 23 -1.29 10.30 -0.61
CA VAL A 23 -0.80 8.98 -1.01
C VAL A 23 0.33 8.57 -0.08
N VAL A 24 0.31 7.33 0.39
CA VAL A 24 1.34 6.81 1.31
C VAL A 24 2.06 5.59 0.74
N SER A 25 3.39 5.57 0.88
CA SER A 25 4.20 4.38 0.72
C SER A 25 4.38 3.68 2.07
N LEU A 26 4.23 2.37 2.11
CA LEU A 26 4.25 1.58 3.34
C LEU A 26 5.32 0.49 3.30
N ASP A 27 5.81 0.12 4.48
CA ASP A 27 6.54 -1.13 4.66
C ASP A 27 5.64 -2.33 4.33
N LEU A 28 6.22 -3.39 3.79
CA LEU A 28 5.49 -4.62 3.49
C LEU A 28 4.81 -5.24 4.72
N HIS A 29 5.37 -5.01 5.90
CA HIS A 29 4.87 -5.51 7.18
C HIS A 29 3.89 -4.55 7.86
N ALA A 30 3.48 -3.46 7.20
CA ALA A 30 2.58 -2.48 7.77
C ALA A 30 1.25 -3.10 8.22
N ASN A 31 0.78 -2.73 9.41
CA ASN A 31 -0.55 -3.08 9.87
C ASN A 31 -1.58 -2.11 9.28
N VAL A 32 -1.97 -2.35 8.03
CA VAL A 32 -2.95 -1.51 7.32
C VAL A 32 -4.29 -1.57 8.04
N THR A 33 -4.82 -0.43 8.51
CA THR A 33 -6.12 -0.35 9.20
C THR A 33 -7.22 0.21 8.29
N ASP A 34 -8.48 0.02 8.70
CA ASP A 34 -9.63 0.62 8.01
C ASP A 34 -9.55 2.15 8.03
N LEU A 35 -9.02 2.73 9.10
CA LEU A 35 -8.83 4.18 9.20
C LEU A 35 -7.79 4.67 8.17
N MET A 36 -6.71 3.92 7.90
CA MET A 36 -5.77 4.28 6.84
C MET A 36 -6.45 4.24 5.47
N LEU A 37 -7.24 3.20 5.19
CA LEU A 37 -8.02 3.03 3.95
C LEU A 37 -9.03 4.16 3.73
N GLU A 38 -9.64 4.66 4.80
CA GLU A 38 -10.60 5.77 4.75
C GLU A 38 -9.94 7.13 4.52
N GLN A 39 -8.74 7.35 5.06
CA GLN A 39 -8.10 8.67 5.09
C GLN A 39 -7.12 8.92 3.93
N ALA A 40 -6.47 7.86 3.41
CA ALA A 40 -5.57 7.94 2.26
C ALA A 40 -6.34 7.78 0.94
N ASP A 41 -5.94 8.54 -0.09
CA ASP A 41 -6.50 8.42 -1.44
C ASP A 41 -5.90 7.21 -2.20
N ALA A 42 -4.66 6.84 -1.87
CA ALA A 42 -4.00 5.62 -2.33
C ALA A 42 -2.90 5.20 -1.36
N MET A 43 -2.57 3.92 -1.36
CA MET A 43 -1.44 3.36 -0.61
C MET A 43 -0.61 2.51 -1.57
N VAL A 44 0.67 2.27 -1.26
CA VAL A 44 1.52 1.32 -2.00
C VAL A 44 2.57 0.75 -1.07
N ALA A 45 2.74 -0.57 -1.05
CA ALA A 45 3.72 -1.22 -0.20
C ALA A 45 5.05 -1.52 -0.94
N PHE A 46 6.11 -1.73 -0.16
CA PHE A 46 7.27 -2.49 -0.64
C PHE A 46 6.84 -3.91 -1.03
N ARG A 47 7.59 -4.55 -1.92
CA ARG A 47 7.33 -5.92 -2.40
C ARG A 47 8.50 -6.86 -2.21
N THR A 48 9.60 -6.37 -1.66
CA THR A 48 10.77 -7.19 -1.39
C THR A 48 11.00 -7.33 0.11
N TYR A 49 11.39 -8.51 0.57
CA TYR A 49 11.95 -8.74 1.90
C TYR A 49 13.19 -9.66 1.75
N PRO A 50 14.41 -9.17 2.05
CA PRO A 50 14.75 -7.85 2.61
C PRO A 50 14.37 -6.70 1.66
N HIS A 51 13.97 -5.56 2.24
CA HIS A 51 13.53 -4.40 1.48
C HIS A 51 14.70 -3.82 0.68
N VAL A 52 14.59 -3.85 -0.64
CA VAL A 52 15.54 -3.24 -1.58
C VAL A 52 14.85 -2.36 -2.61
N ASP A 53 13.51 -2.28 -2.57
CA ASP A 53 12.66 -1.63 -3.57
C ASP A 53 12.01 -0.31 -3.09
N MET A 54 12.58 0.32 -2.06
CA MET A 54 12.03 1.55 -1.46
C MET A 54 11.89 2.71 -2.47
N ALA A 55 12.88 2.85 -3.38
CA ALA A 55 12.87 3.92 -4.38
C ALA A 55 11.80 3.66 -5.44
N GLU A 56 11.70 2.42 -5.90
CA GLU A 56 10.68 1.96 -6.84
C GLU A 56 9.27 2.14 -6.28
N THR A 57 9.06 1.80 -5.00
CA THR A 57 7.78 2.07 -4.31
C THR A 57 7.48 3.56 -4.22
N GLY A 58 8.48 4.42 -3.97
CA GLY A 58 8.32 5.87 -4.01
C GLY A 58 7.88 6.39 -5.39
N ILE A 59 8.45 5.84 -6.46
CA ILE A 59 8.04 6.16 -7.84
C ILE A 59 6.57 5.76 -8.07
N LYS A 60 6.17 4.57 -7.63
CA LYS A 60 4.76 4.11 -7.73
C LYS A 60 3.81 5.02 -6.93
N ALA A 61 4.21 5.47 -5.74
CA ALA A 61 3.42 6.41 -4.95
C ALA A 61 3.21 7.74 -5.71
N ALA A 62 4.27 8.27 -6.36
CA ALA A 62 4.16 9.47 -7.18
C ALA A 62 3.26 9.26 -8.41
N GLN A 63 3.31 8.09 -9.05
CA GLN A 63 2.43 7.76 -10.18
C GLN A 63 0.96 7.68 -9.74
N LEU A 64 0.67 7.08 -8.58
CA LEU A 64 -0.68 7.05 -8.00
C LEU A 64 -1.19 8.45 -7.65
N LEU A 65 -0.31 9.31 -7.13
CA LEU A 65 -0.63 10.71 -6.87
C LEU A 65 -0.98 11.46 -8.16
N ASP A 66 -0.17 11.32 -9.22
CA ASP A 66 -0.46 11.89 -10.53
C ASP A 66 -1.80 11.38 -11.10
N LEU A 67 -2.06 10.08 -10.98
CA LEU A 67 -3.34 9.49 -11.39
C LEU A 67 -4.52 10.09 -10.61
N ARG A 68 -4.40 10.23 -9.29
CA ARG A 68 -5.42 10.84 -8.41
C ARG A 68 -5.69 12.31 -8.75
N LEU A 69 -4.67 13.04 -9.19
CA LEU A 69 -4.80 14.42 -9.65
C LEU A 69 -5.50 14.51 -11.01
N ARG A 70 -5.20 13.61 -11.95
CA ARG A 70 -5.78 13.62 -13.31
C ARG A 70 -7.20 13.04 -13.37
N CYS A 71 -7.46 11.98 -12.62
CA CYS A 71 -8.68 11.17 -12.75
C CYS A 71 -9.68 11.39 -11.60
N GLY A 72 -9.31 12.15 -10.56
CA GLY A 72 -10.14 12.27 -9.36
C GLY A 72 -10.06 11.02 -8.49
N LYS A 73 -11.05 10.81 -7.62
CA LYS A 73 -11.04 9.77 -6.58
C LYS A 73 -10.83 8.36 -7.17
N LEU A 74 -9.84 7.66 -6.65
CA LEU A 74 -9.55 6.28 -7.02
C LEU A 74 -10.45 5.31 -6.25
N GLN A 75 -10.80 4.19 -6.89
CA GLN A 75 -11.53 3.10 -6.25
C GLN A 75 -10.53 2.10 -5.68
N HIS A 76 -10.80 1.56 -4.50
CA HIS A 76 -10.00 0.51 -3.88
C HIS A 76 -10.90 -0.57 -3.30
N ALA A 77 -10.34 -1.76 -3.14
CA ALA A 77 -10.95 -2.87 -2.41
C ALA A 77 -9.89 -3.47 -1.50
N SER A 78 -10.28 -3.84 -0.27
CA SER A 78 -9.37 -4.48 0.69
C SER A 78 -9.97 -5.78 1.22
N LEU A 79 -9.11 -6.76 1.49
CA LEU A 79 -9.47 -8.03 2.11
C LEU A 79 -8.40 -8.40 3.13
N ARG A 80 -8.80 -8.54 4.40
CA ARG A 80 -7.92 -9.04 5.47
C ARG A 80 -8.12 -10.53 5.64
N LEU A 81 -7.06 -11.31 5.46
CA LEU A 81 -7.07 -12.74 5.74
C LEU A 81 -6.80 -12.99 7.24
N PRO A 82 -7.55 -13.88 7.91
CA PRO A 82 -7.49 -14.06 9.37
C PRO A 82 -6.35 -14.99 9.79
N PHE A 83 -5.14 -14.76 9.29
CA PHE A 83 -3.94 -15.52 9.68
C PHE A 83 -2.69 -14.65 9.68
N LEU A 84 -1.67 -15.10 10.41
CA LEU A 84 -0.35 -14.47 10.41
C LEU A 84 0.59 -15.24 9.51
N ILE A 85 1.41 -14.52 8.74
CA ILE A 85 2.49 -15.12 7.96
C ILE A 85 3.63 -15.46 8.94
N PRO A 86 4.12 -16.71 8.98
CA PRO A 86 5.23 -17.06 9.84
C PRO A 86 6.50 -16.35 9.36
N VAL A 87 7.39 -15.98 10.29
CA VAL A 87 8.60 -15.18 10.00
C VAL A 87 9.46 -15.75 8.87
N ASN A 88 9.61 -17.07 8.82
CA ASN A 88 10.38 -17.76 7.78
C ASN A 88 9.71 -17.72 6.40
N GLY A 89 8.40 -17.46 6.32
CA GLY A 89 7.63 -17.42 5.08
C GLY A 89 7.53 -16.03 4.45
N MET A 90 8.09 -14.99 5.06
CA MET A 90 7.98 -13.61 4.56
C MET A 90 9.07 -13.24 3.54
N CYS A 91 10.20 -13.98 3.50
CA CYS A 91 11.33 -13.68 2.62
C CYS A 91 10.94 -13.85 1.16
N THR A 92 10.92 -12.76 0.39
CA THR A 92 10.47 -12.78 -1.01
C THR A 92 11.51 -13.36 -1.97
N LEU A 93 12.69 -13.72 -1.46
CA LEU A 93 13.70 -14.51 -2.17
C LEU A 93 13.42 -16.03 -2.09
N LEU A 94 12.55 -16.46 -1.17
CA LEU A 94 12.27 -17.86 -0.87
C LEU A 94 10.78 -18.19 -1.06
N GLU A 95 10.47 -19.46 -1.24
CA GLU A 95 9.08 -19.92 -1.27
C GLU A 95 8.47 -19.92 0.14
N PRO A 96 7.15 -19.64 0.29
CA PRO A 96 6.18 -19.41 -0.80
C PRO A 96 6.08 -17.95 -1.28
N ALA A 97 6.69 -16.99 -0.57
CA ALA A 97 6.53 -15.57 -0.89
C ALA A 97 7.00 -15.23 -2.30
N ARG A 98 8.13 -15.79 -2.75
CA ARG A 98 8.68 -15.54 -4.10
C ARG A 98 7.64 -15.75 -5.21
N SER A 99 7.02 -16.93 -5.27
CA SER A 99 6.02 -17.22 -6.31
C SER A 99 4.76 -16.39 -6.16
N LEU A 100 4.34 -16.07 -4.93
CA LEU A 100 3.18 -15.20 -4.67
C LEU A 100 3.42 -13.76 -5.16
N TYR A 101 4.58 -13.16 -4.90
CA TYR A 101 4.89 -11.80 -5.39
C TYR A 101 5.10 -11.75 -6.90
N GLN A 102 5.60 -12.83 -7.52
CA GLN A 102 5.64 -12.93 -8.98
C GLN A 102 4.24 -12.97 -9.61
N GLN A 103 3.30 -13.69 -8.98
CA GLN A 103 1.90 -13.68 -9.43
C GLN A 103 1.25 -12.30 -9.25
N LEU A 104 1.55 -11.61 -8.15
CA LEU A 104 1.08 -10.24 -7.91
C LEU A 104 1.51 -9.30 -9.03
N GLU A 105 2.78 -9.35 -9.43
CA GLU A 105 3.32 -8.53 -10.53
C GLU A 105 2.63 -8.82 -11.87
N HIS A 106 2.35 -10.11 -12.15
CA HIS A 106 1.63 -10.48 -13.37
C HIS A 106 0.20 -9.92 -13.40
N LEU A 107 -0.55 -10.06 -12.30
CA LEU A 107 -1.92 -9.55 -12.20
C LEU A 107 -1.99 -8.02 -12.35
N GLU A 108 -0.96 -7.29 -11.92
CA GLU A 108 -0.95 -5.84 -12.09
C GLU A 108 -0.82 -5.39 -13.55
N SER A 109 -0.10 -6.16 -14.36
CA SER A 109 0.07 -5.86 -15.78
C SER A 109 -1.25 -5.94 -16.57
N GLU A 110 -2.30 -6.53 -15.99
CA GLU A 110 -3.63 -6.69 -16.60
C GLU A 110 -4.60 -5.53 -16.30
N GLY A 111 -4.13 -4.44 -15.69
CA GLY A 111 -4.91 -3.21 -15.47
C GLY A 111 -5.52 -3.06 -14.07
N LEU A 112 -5.12 -3.91 -13.12
CA LEU A 112 -5.35 -3.74 -11.69
C LEU A 112 -4.10 -3.14 -11.04
N THR A 113 -4.21 -2.14 -10.17
CA THR A 113 -3.09 -1.77 -9.29
C THR A 113 -3.26 -2.52 -7.98
N LEU A 114 -2.34 -3.44 -7.69
CA LEU A 114 -2.29 -4.26 -6.48
C LEU A 114 -1.14 -3.71 -5.63
N SER A 115 -1.43 -2.57 -5.03
CA SER A 115 -0.59 -1.83 -4.10
C SER A 115 -0.38 -2.51 -2.76
#